data_AF-A0A972P955-F1
#
_entry.id   AF-A0A972P955-F1
#
_cell.length_a   1.000
_cell.length_b   1.000
_cell.length_c   1.000
_cell.angle_alpha   90.00
_cell.angle_beta   90.00
_cell.angle_gamma   90.00
#
_symmetry.space_group_name_H-M   'P 1'
#
loop_
_entity.id
_entity.type
_entity.pdbx_description
1 polymer ?
#
loop_
_entity_poly.entity_id
_entity_poly.type
_entity_poly.pdbx_seq_one_letter_code
_entity_poly.pdbx_strand_id
1 'polypeptide(L)' 'VNNALKALFEMTGEERYRPSPLFEQMIRENRLGRKTGRGFYDYAK' A
#
# COMPACT_ATOMS: atom_id res chain seq x y z
N VAL A 1 6.11 -7.68 4.01
CA VAL A 1 5.35 -6.56 3.41
C VAL A 1 5.80 -5.28 4.11
N ASN A 2 6.94 -4.71 3.71
CA ASN A 2 7.44 -3.47 4.30
C ASN A 2 6.94 -2.30 3.45
N ASN A 3 6.03 -1.50 3.99
CA ASN A 3 5.55 -0.26 3.38
C ASN A 3 5.82 0.92 4.33
N ALA A 4 5.90 2.12 3.78
CA ALA A 4 6.25 3.32 4.54
C ALA A 4 5.22 3.66 5.65
N LEU A 5 3.94 3.36 5.42
CA LEU A 5 2.88 3.57 6.42
C LEU A 5 3.08 2.70 7.66
N LYS A 6 3.48 1.45 7.48
CA LYS A 6 3.77 0.53 8.58
C LYS A 6 4.97 1.02 9.40
N ALA A 7 6.04 1.46 8.73
CA ALA A 7 7.20 2.05 9.41
C ALA A 7 6.81 3.32 10.19
N LEU A 8 6.01 4.20 9.60
CA LEU A 8 5.52 5.41 10.28
C LEU A 8 4.64 5.06 11.49
N PHE A 9 3.74 4.07 11.36
CA PHE A 9 2.91 3.61 12.47
C PHE A 9 3.76 3.02 13.61
N GLU A 10 4.76 2.21 13.29
CA GLU A 10 5.68 1.63 14.28
C GLU A 10 6.56 2.69 14.96
N MET A 11 6.95 3.75 14.23
CA MET A 11 7.77 4.83 14.78
C MET A 11 6.99 5.86 15.61
N THR A 12 5.76 6.17 15.21
CA THR A 12 4.97 7.28 15.81
C THR A 12 3.87 6.80 16.74
N GLY A 13 3.36 5.59 16.54
CA GLY A 13 2.16 5.09 17.23
C GLY A 13 0.86 5.80 16.84
N GLU A 14 0.88 6.76 15.91
CA GLU A 14 -0.32 7.52 15.55
C GLU A 14 -1.26 6.68 14.65
N GLU A 15 -2.52 6.59 15.07
CA GLU A 15 -3.52 5.73 14.42
C GLU A 15 -3.79 6.09 12.94
N ARG A 16 -3.57 7.35 12.56
CA ARG A 16 -3.71 7.83 11.18
C ARG A 16 -2.75 7.17 10.19
N TYR A 17 -1.66 6.57 10.66
CA TYR A 17 -0.70 5.85 9.83
C TYR A 17 -0.97 4.35 9.78
N ARG A 18 -2.00 3.85 10.48
CA ARG A 18 -2.36 2.44 10.45
C ARG A 18 -2.63 2.00 9.00
N PRO A 19 -1.87 1.03 8.46
CA PRO A 19 -2.10 0.54 7.11
C PRO A 19 -3.49 -0.08 7.00
N SER A 20 -4.23 0.27 5.94
CA SER A 20 -5.51 -0.39 5.64
C SER A 20 -5.29 -1.82 5.15
N PRO A 21 -6.13 -2.80 5.55
CA PRO A 21 -6.06 -4.18 5.05
C PRO A 21 -6.09 -4.27 3.51
N LEU A 22 -6.85 -3.37 2.87
CA LEU A 22 -6.91 -3.28 1.40
C LEU A 22 -5.53 -2.99 0.80
N PHE A 23 -4.77 -2.10 1.42
CA PHE A 23 -3.46 -1.70 0.92
C PHE A 23 -2.46 -2.86 1.00
N GLU A 24 -2.52 -3.66 2.06
CA GLU A 24 -1.70 -4.87 2.17
C GLU A 24 -2.05 -5.93 1.13
N GLN A 25 -3.34 -6.11 0.85
CA GLN A 25 -3.80 -7.02 -0.18
C GLN A 25 -3.29 -6.58 -1.56
N MET A 26 -3.39 -5.29 -1.89
CA MET A 26 -2.88 -4.74 -3.15
C MET A 26 -1.37 -4.96 -3.32
N ILE A 27 -0.59 -4.81 -2.25
CA ILE A 27 0.86 -5.11 -2.29
C ILE A 27 1.09 -6.60 -2.54
N ARG A 28 0.35 -7.48 -1.85
CA ARG A 28 0.44 -8.94 -2.03
C ARG A 28 0.08 -9.38 -3.45
N GLU A 29 -0.88 -8.71 -4.08
CA GLU A 29 -1.34 -8.97 -5.45
C GLU A 29 -0.50 -8.27 -6.54
N ASN A 30 0.62 -7.64 -6.18
CA ASN A 30 1.46 -6.85 -7.10
C ASN A 30 0.71 -5.71 -7.84
N ARG A 31 -0.33 -5.16 -7.20
CA ARG A 31 -1.13 -4.02 -7.72
C ARG A 31 -0.53 -2.70 -7.22
N LEU A 32 0.68 -2.38 -7.69
CA LEU A 32 1.50 -1.26 -7.21
C LEU A 32 1.31 0.05 -8.01
N GLY A 33 0.28 0.13 -8.85
CA GLY A 33 -0.04 1.29 -9.66
C GLY A 33 0.60 1.24 -11.04
N ARG A 34 0.98 2.41 -11.56
CA ARG A 34 1.48 2.57 -12.93
C ARG A 34 2.65 1.65 -13.27
N LYS A 35 3.57 1.42 -12.32
CA LYS A 35 4.75 0.57 -12.53
C LYS A 35 4.44 -0.92 -12.77
N THR A 36 3.25 -1.37 -12.37
CA THR A 36 2.76 -2.74 -12.58
C THR A 36 1.55 -2.78 -13.52
N GLY A 37 1.21 -1.66 -14.17
CA GLY A 37 0.02 -1.54 -15.02
C GLY A 37 -1.32 -1.58 -14.28
N ARG A 38 -1.34 -1.79 -12.95
CA ARG A 38 -2.56 -1.87 -12.15
C ARG A 38 -2.31 -1.49 -10.69
N GLY A 39 -3.21 -0.69 -10.13
CA GLY A 39 -3.25 -0.31 -8.71
C GLY A 39 -4.70 -0.06 -8.30
N PHE A 40 -4.98 1.10 -7.70
CA PHE A 40 -6.37 1.54 -7.47
C PHE A 40 -7.16 1.70 -8.77
N TYR A 41 -6.44 1.99 -9.85
CA TYR A 41 -6.97 2.07 -11.21
C TYR A 41 -6.25 1.07 -12.09
N ASP A 42 -6.89 0.74 -13.21
CA ASP A 42 -6.22 0.05 -14.31
C ASP A 42 -5.43 1.08 -15.13
N TYR A 43 -4.14 0.80 -15.34
CA TYR A 43 -3.22 1.65 -16.09
C TYR A 43 -2.73 0.96 -17.37
N ALA A 44 -3.32 -0.19 -17.75
CA ALA A 44 -3.13 -0.79 -19.07
C ALA A 44 -3.83 0.07 -20.13
N LYS A 45 -3.17 1.14 -20.55
CA LYS A 45 -3.49 1.92 -21.76
C LYS A 45 -2.25 2.00 -22.63
#